data_AF-A0A8T6H5F0-F1
#
_entry.id   AF-A0A8T6H5F0-F1
#
_cell.length_a   1.000
_cell.length_b   1.000
_cell.length_c   1.000
_cell.angle_alpha   90.00
_cell.angle_beta   90.00
_cell.angle_gamma   90.00
#
_symmetry.space_group_name_H-M   'P 1'
#
loop_
_entity.id
_entity.type
_entity.pdbx_description
1 polymer ?
#
loop_
_entity_poly.entity_id
_entity_poly.type
_entity_poly.pdbx_seq_one_letter_code
_entity_poly.pdbx_strand_id
1 'polypeptide(L)'
;MNAKRLTLAAIALGIVCLALPSRPAQAQEFRGFTCGGLLLHVRAGGHVMYEETNRWYHSTCPGDAKSDDDEETADALARRRTAVTCPDLPPRVAVYGHVRGTQCQMVGAVVISMNPELEARGFVDAVDVWSYVNGGIEVCFRSQGWLAFLDAGYVPRMAMELTPFNRDGMTCGAIDRAGTVVLLRQASASAPPPVDETPATLPTFDAVPPADCMIKLQETLFLRDAPGGAIIGLVWLYSEVPVYEVSGDWFRTEFEGQAGYISRFYHSVLRGGCA
;
A
#
# COMPACT_ATOMS: atom_id res chain seq x y z
N MET A 1 -1.92 -26.01 -48.30
CA MET A 1 -2.70 -25.26 -47.28
C MET A 1 -3.56 -24.22 -47.99
N ASN A 2 -4.85 -24.12 -47.62
CA ASN A 2 -5.90 -23.39 -48.32
C ASN A 2 -5.73 -21.86 -48.26
N ALA A 3 -5.82 -21.18 -49.42
CA ALA A 3 -5.63 -19.74 -49.62
C ALA A 3 -6.66 -18.81 -48.93
N LYS A 4 -7.59 -19.34 -48.12
CA LYS A 4 -8.67 -18.57 -47.48
C LYS A 4 -8.34 -18.02 -46.09
N ARG A 5 -7.21 -18.37 -45.48
CA ARG A 5 -6.87 -17.90 -44.11
C ARG A 5 -5.91 -16.71 -44.04
N LEU A 6 -5.29 -16.28 -45.14
CA LEU A 6 -4.38 -15.13 -45.09
C LEU A 6 -5.07 -13.76 -45.11
N THR A 7 -6.35 -13.67 -45.49
CA THR A 7 -7.02 -12.38 -45.67
C THR A 7 -7.49 -11.73 -44.37
N LEU A 8 -7.56 -12.46 -43.25
CA LEU A 8 -8.14 -11.92 -42.00
C LEU A 8 -7.13 -11.27 -41.04
N ALA A 9 -5.82 -11.44 -41.20
CA ALA A 9 -4.85 -10.86 -40.27
C ALA A 9 -4.39 -9.42 -40.65
N ALA A 10 -4.71 -8.94 -41.85
CA ALA A 10 -4.16 -7.68 -42.38
C ALA A 10 -5.04 -6.43 -42.17
N ILE A 11 -6.25 -6.55 -41.62
CA ILE A 11 -7.18 -5.42 -41.51
C ILE A 11 -7.03 -4.63 -40.19
N ALA A 12 -6.30 -5.15 -39.18
CA ALA A 12 -6.16 -4.46 -37.89
C ALA A 12 -5.12 -3.31 -37.85
N LEU A 13 -4.38 -3.04 -38.93
CA LEU A 13 -3.34 -2.00 -38.97
C LEU A 13 -3.43 -1.03 -40.17
N GLY A 14 -4.52 -1.04 -40.95
CA GLY A 14 -4.72 -0.05 -42.02
C GLY A 14 -3.70 -0.12 -43.17
N ILE A 15 -3.04 -1.27 -43.38
CA ILE A 15 -2.07 -1.45 -44.48
C ILE A 15 -2.78 -2.13 -45.66
N VAL A 16 -2.92 -1.39 -46.77
CA VAL A 16 -3.50 -1.88 -48.02
C VAL A 16 -2.42 -2.61 -48.82
N CYS A 17 -2.47 -3.94 -48.86
CA CYS A 17 -1.64 -4.74 -49.76
C CYS A 17 -2.41 -5.06 -51.05
N LEU A 18 -1.99 -4.51 -52.18
CA LEU A 18 -2.52 -4.84 -53.50
C LEU A 18 -1.69 -5.97 -54.13
N ALA A 19 -2.36 -7.08 -54.48
CA ALA A 19 -1.75 -8.17 -55.24
C ALA A 19 -1.86 -7.89 -56.76
N LEU A 20 -0.74 -7.90 -57.47
CA LEU A 20 -0.70 -7.79 -58.93
C LEU A 20 -0.80 -9.19 -59.59
N PRO A 21 -1.51 -9.32 -60.73
CA PRO A 21 -1.63 -10.60 -61.42
C PRO A 21 -0.34 -11.00 -62.15
N SER A 22 0.05 -12.28 -62.01
CA SER A 22 1.25 -12.85 -62.63
C SER A 22 1.01 -13.31 -64.07
N ARG A 23 2.02 -13.08 -64.94
CA ARG A 23 2.16 -13.70 -66.28
C ARG A 23 2.98 -15.01 -66.17
N PRO A 24 2.86 -15.94 -67.14
CA PRO A 24 3.47 -17.26 -67.03
C PRO A 24 4.90 -17.33 -67.61
N ALA A 25 5.62 -18.31 -67.07
CA ALA A 25 6.77 -19.05 -67.61
C ALA A 25 8.22 -18.54 -67.32
N GLN A 26 8.88 -19.37 -66.52
CA GLN A 26 10.31 -19.73 -66.48
C GLN A 26 11.36 -18.66 -66.08
N ALA A 27 11.55 -18.51 -64.77
CA ALA A 27 12.85 -18.46 -64.09
C ALA A 27 12.59 -18.45 -62.56
N GLN A 28 13.55 -18.93 -61.77
CA GLN A 28 13.47 -19.16 -60.31
C GLN A 28 12.70 -18.07 -59.54
N GLU A 29 11.69 -18.50 -58.78
CA GLU A 29 10.73 -17.65 -58.06
C GLU A 29 11.42 -16.75 -57.02
N PHE A 30 11.45 -15.44 -57.28
CA PHE A 30 11.53 -14.41 -56.25
C PHE A 30 10.20 -13.66 -56.25
N ARG A 31 9.47 -13.68 -55.14
CA ARG A 31 8.32 -12.81 -54.92
C ARG A 31 8.77 -11.60 -54.12
N GLY A 32 8.93 -10.47 -54.80
CA GLY A 32 9.15 -9.18 -54.14
C GLY A 32 7.84 -8.63 -53.61
N PHE A 33 7.83 -8.18 -52.36
CA PHE A 33 6.78 -7.37 -51.78
C PHE A 33 7.39 -6.04 -51.34
N THR A 34 6.69 -4.93 -51.61
CA THR A 34 7.07 -3.60 -51.15
C THR A 34 6.10 -3.15 -50.06
N CYS A 35 6.60 -2.95 -48.85
CA CYS A 35 5.90 -2.25 -47.78
C CYS A 35 6.70 -0.98 -47.44
N GLY A 36 6.10 0.19 -47.57
CA GLY A 36 6.73 1.46 -47.15
C GLY A 36 8.02 1.86 -47.88
N GLY A 37 8.26 1.38 -49.11
CA GLY A 37 9.44 1.74 -49.92
C GLY A 37 10.68 0.87 -49.73
N LEU A 38 10.65 -0.13 -48.84
CA LEU A 38 11.76 -1.07 -48.64
C LEU A 38 11.53 -2.38 -49.42
N LEU A 39 12.56 -2.83 -50.14
CA LEU A 39 12.54 -4.06 -50.96
C LEU A 39 12.99 -5.25 -50.10
N LEU A 40 12.10 -6.23 -49.87
CA LEU A 40 12.40 -7.43 -49.09
C LEU A 40 12.59 -8.64 -50.01
N HIS A 41 13.70 -9.37 -49.83
CA HIS A 41 13.95 -10.66 -50.47
C HIS A 41 13.68 -11.80 -49.48
N VAL A 42 12.72 -12.67 -49.81
CA VAL A 42 12.42 -13.87 -49.02
C VAL A 42 12.98 -15.10 -49.74
N ARG A 43 13.80 -15.89 -49.06
CA ARG A 43 14.32 -17.18 -49.57
C ARG A 43 13.46 -18.32 -49.04
N ALA A 44 13.25 -19.35 -49.86
CA ALA A 44 12.52 -20.56 -49.46
C ALA A 44 13.24 -21.22 -48.27
N GLY A 45 12.60 -21.21 -47.10
CA GLY A 45 13.19 -21.56 -45.80
C GLY A 45 12.69 -20.74 -44.61
N GLY A 46 11.86 -19.71 -44.84
CA GLY A 46 11.17 -18.98 -43.75
C GLY A 46 12.02 -17.92 -43.03
N HIS A 47 13.24 -17.66 -43.49
CA HIS A 47 14.08 -16.60 -42.96
C HIS A 47 13.89 -15.32 -43.76
N VAL A 48 13.47 -14.25 -43.07
CA VAL A 48 13.42 -12.89 -43.62
C VAL A 48 14.67 -12.16 -43.15
N MET A 49 15.41 -11.60 -44.11
CA MET A 49 16.60 -10.79 -43.86
C MET A 49 16.30 -9.36 -44.31
N TYR A 50 16.65 -8.37 -43.49
CA TYR A 50 16.72 -6.97 -43.92
C TYR A 50 18.00 -6.34 -43.38
N GLU A 51 18.54 -5.41 -44.16
CA GLU A 51 19.83 -4.75 -43.91
C GLU A 51 19.56 -3.31 -43.46
N GLU A 52 19.66 -3.07 -42.15
CA GLU A 52 19.82 -1.74 -41.59
C GLU A 52 21.00 -1.77 -40.63
N THR A 53 22.10 -1.12 -41.02
CA THR A 53 23.22 -0.73 -40.16
C THR A 53 23.89 -1.86 -39.36
N ASN A 54 24.75 -2.66 -40.02
CA ASN A 54 25.90 -3.37 -39.44
C ASN A 54 25.73 -4.13 -38.10
N ARG A 55 24.51 -4.56 -37.75
CA ARG A 55 24.25 -5.30 -36.52
C ARG A 55 23.31 -6.46 -36.81
N TRP A 56 23.80 -7.66 -36.52
CA TRP A 56 23.10 -8.92 -36.75
C TRP A 56 22.05 -9.12 -35.65
N TYR A 57 20.77 -9.23 -36.03
CA TYR A 57 19.69 -9.59 -35.11
C TYR A 57 19.04 -10.90 -35.57
N HIS A 58 19.03 -11.90 -34.68
CA HIS A 58 18.20 -13.09 -34.84
C HIS A 58 16.81 -12.79 -34.30
N SER A 59 15.84 -12.49 -35.17
CA SER A 59 14.44 -12.57 -34.80
C SER A 59 13.87 -13.91 -35.28
N THR A 60 13.64 -14.84 -34.35
CA THR A 60 12.79 -16.00 -34.60
C THR A 60 11.35 -15.52 -34.73
N CYS A 61 10.72 -15.77 -35.88
CA CYS A 61 9.29 -15.51 -36.06
C CYS A 61 8.48 -16.37 -35.07
N PRO A 62 7.42 -15.82 -34.46
CA PRO A 62 6.54 -16.57 -33.57
C PRO A 62 5.63 -17.45 -34.42
N GLY A 63 5.98 -18.71 -34.54
CA GLY A 63 5.21 -19.70 -35.28
C GLY A 63 5.84 -21.07 -35.08
N ASP A 64 5.69 -21.59 -33.86
CA ASP A 64 5.68 -23.02 -33.49
C ASP A 64 5.76 -23.16 -31.96
N ALA A 65 5.01 -22.35 -31.22
CA ALA A 65 4.67 -22.69 -29.85
C ALA A 65 3.52 -23.70 -29.94
N LYS A 66 3.82 -24.97 -29.70
CA LYS A 66 2.80 -25.95 -29.33
C LYS A 66 1.99 -25.33 -28.19
N SER A 67 0.69 -25.13 -28.42
CA SER A 67 -0.24 -24.88 -27.34
C SER A 67 -0.38 -26.19 -26.59
N ASP A 68 0.50 -26.37 -25.60
CA ASP A 68 0.19 -27.21 -24.46
C ASP A 68 -0.96 -26.48 -23.75
N ASP A 69 -2.18 -26.73 -24.22
CA ASP A 69 -3.41 -26.45 -23.48
C ASP A 69 -3.39 -27.41 -22.28
N ASP A 70 -2.54 -27.09 -21.31
CA ASP A 70 -2.57 -27.66 -19.99
C ASP A 70 -3.96 -27.37 -19.44
N GLU A 71 -4.75 -28.44 -19.34
CA GLU A 71 -5.96 -28.50 -18.54
C GLU A 71 -5.58 -28.07 -17.12
N GLU A 72 -5.71 -26.77 -16.83
CA GLU A 72 -5.39 -26.16 -15.55
C GLU A 72 -6.38 -26.73 -14.54
N THR A 73 -6.00 -27.86 -13.93
CA THR A 73 -6.82 -28.56 -12.94
C THR A 73 -7.24 -27.58 -11.85
N ALA A 74 -8.44 -27.78 -11.28
CA ALA A 74 -8.90 -26.97 -10.15
C ALA A 74 -7.89 -26.95 -8.99
N ASP A 75 -7.06 -27.99 -8.88
CA ASP A 75 -5.95 -28.10 -7.93
C ASP A 75 -4.74 -27.20 -8.31
N ALA A 76 -4.38 -27.09 -9.59
CA ALA A 76 -3.38 -26.11 -10.04
C ALA A 76 -3.87 -24.67 -9.88
N LEU A 77 -5.16 -24.40 -10.14
CA LEU A 77 -5.78 -23.10 -9.89
C LEU A 77 -5.87 -22.80 -8.38
N ALA A 78 -6.13 -23.80 -7.54
CA ALA A 78 -6.08 -23.71 -6.08
C ALA A 78 -4.66 -23.46 -5.57
N ARG A 79 -3.64 -24.10 -6.15
CA ARG A 79 -2.22 -23.88 -5.83
C ARG A 79 -1.70 -22.53 -6.37
N ARG A 80 -2.23 -22.01 -7.46
CA ARG A 80 -1.95 -20.63 -7.93
C ARG A 80 -2.60 -19.58 -7.04
N ARG A 81 -3.75 -19.88 -6.42
CA ARG A 81 -4.32 -19.09 -5.32
C ARG A 81 -3.50 -19.15 -4.03
N THR A 82 -2.54 -20.09 -3.90
CA THR A 82 -1.58 -20.14 -2.79
C THR A 82 -0.25 -19.44 -3.08
N ALA A 83 -0.20 -18.48 -4.01
CA ALA A 83 0.91 -17.52 -4.02
C ALA A 83 0.79 -16.65 -2.76
N VAL A 84 1.39 -17.15 -1.68
CA VAL A 84 1.28 -16.62 -0.32
C VAL A 84 1.91 -15.23 -0.29
N THR A 85 1.09 -14.19 -0.30
CA THR A 85 1.58 -12.81 -0.18
C THR A 85 1.68 -12.34 1.27
N CYS A 86 1.27 -13.18 2.23
CA CYS A 86 1.38 -12.89 3.66
C CYS A 86 1.80 -14.13 4.49
N PRO A 87 2.93 -14.81 4.16
CA PRO A 87 3.33 -16.08 4.80
C PRO A 87 3.79 -15.91 6.25
N ASP A 88 4.23 -14.70 6.62
CA ASP A 88 4.80 -14.40 7.93
C ASP A 88 3.73 -14.05 8.98
N LEU A 89 2.44 -14.11 8.61
CA LEU A 89 1.37 -13.88 9.57
C LEU A 89 1.17 -15.11 10.46
N PRO A 90 1.01 -14.92 11.78
CA PRO A 90 0.76 -16.03 12.69
C PRO A 90 -0.60 -16.68 12.38
N PRO A 91 -0.81 -17.97 12.70
CA PRO A 91 -2.06 -18.70 12.40
C PRO A 91 -3.35 -18.11 13.00
N ARG A 92 -3.24 -17.09 13.85
CA ARG A 92 -4.35 -16.35 14.46
C ARG A 92 -4.83 -15.18 13.60
N VAL A 93 -4.15 -14.91 12.49
CA VAL A 93 -4.45 -13.85 11.54
C VAL A 93 -4.51 -14.46 10.14
N ALA A 94 -5.48 -14.04 9.34
CA ALA A 94 -5.59 -14.40 7.94
C ALA A 94 -5.93 -13.18 7.08
N VAL A 95 -5.42 -13.15 5.85
CA VAL A 95 -5.75 -12.10 4.87
C VAL A 95 -6.28 -12.79 3.62
N TYR A 96 -7.50 -12.45 3.22
CA TYR A 96 -8.20 -13.02 2.07
C TYR A 96 -8.41 -11.97 0.97
N GLY A 97 -8.65 -12.42 -0.26
CA GLY A 97 -8.91 -11.54 -1.41
C GLY A 97 -7.69 -10.77 -1.92
N HIS A 98 -6.52 -10.97 -1.30
CA HIS A 98 -5.28 -10.33 -1.74
C HIS A 98 -4.86 -10.78 -3.14
N VAL A 99 -4.09 -9.94 -3.82
CA VAL A 99 -3.55 -10.23 -5.16
C VAL A 99 -2.03 -10.30 -5.12
N ARG A 100 -1.42 -10.78 -6.20
CA ARG A 100 0.04 -10.84 -6.30
C ARG A 100 0.62 -9.42 -6.15
N GLY A 101 1.54 -9.26 -5.20
CA GLY A 101 2.14 -7.96 -4.88
C GLY A 101 1.50 -7.24 -3.69
N THR A 102 0.42 -7.75 -3.10
CA THR A 102 0.01 -7.36 -1.74
C THR A 102 1.10 -7.79 -0.76
N GLN A 103 1.38 -6.97 0.26
CA GLN A 103 2.27 -7.34 1.35
C GLN A 103 1.53 -7.17 2.68
N CYS A 104 1.82 -8.04 3.65
CA CYS A 104 1.28 -7.91 5.00
C CYS A 104 2.35 -8.12 6.08
N GLN A 105 2.18 -7.48 7.23
CA GLN A 105 3.03 -7.66 8.40
C GLN A 105 2.26 -7.43 9.70
N MET A 106 2.59 -8.21 10.72
CA MET A 106 2.11 -7.95 12.08
C MET A 106 2.67 -6.62 12.60
N VAL A 107 1.78 -5.77 13.12
CA VAL A 107 2.16 -4.50 13.72
C VAL A 107 2.21 -4.65 15.23
N GLY A 108 3.35 -4.29 15.82
CA GLY A 108 3.52 -4.27 17.27
C GLY A 108 2.82 -3.08 17.92
N ALA A 109 2.57 -3.19 19.22
CA ALA A 109 1.87 -2.18 20.02
C ALA A 109 2.47 -0.76 19.89
N VAL A 110 3.78 -0.62 19.63
CA VAL A 110 4.48 0.67 19.51
C VAL A 110 3.97 1.56 18.37
N VAL A 111 3.48 0.97 17.28
CA VAL A 111 2.92 1.73 16.14
C VAL A 111 1.46 2.13 16.41
N ILE A 112 0.81 1.47 17.37
CA ILE A 112 -0.62 1.62 17.69
C ILE A 112 -0.81 2.48 18.94
N SER A 113 0.19 2.53 19.82
CA SER A 113 0.29 3.50 20.91
C SER A 113 0.38 4.95 20.45
N MET A 114 0.34 5.18 19.14
CA MET A 114 0.29 6.47 18.49
C MET A 114 -1.15 6.94 18.24
N ASN A 115 -2.16 6.15 18.64
CA ASN A 115 -3.56 6.53 18.55
C ASN A 115 -4.26 6.30 19.91
N PRO A 116 -4.52 7.38 20.68
CA PRO A 116 -5.03 7.27 22.05
C PRO A 116 -6.43 6.60 22.10
N GLU A 117 -7.23 6.72 21.04
CA GLU A 117 -8.53 6.03 20.96
C GLU A 117 -8.38 4.51 20.88
N LEU A 118 -7.33 4.03 20.18
CA LEU A 118 -7.04 2.60 20.08
C LEU A 118 -6.44 2.05 21.39
N GLU A 119 -5.61 2.84 22.07
CA GLU A 119 -5.05 2.45 23.37
C GLU A 119 -6.14 2.29 24.43
N ALA A 120 -7.03 3.28 24.56
CA ALA A 120 -8.12 3.28 25.54
C ALA A 120 -9.06 2.08 25.38
N ARG A 121 -9.22 1.57 24.15
CA ARG A 121 -10.09 0.43 23.84
C ARG A 121 -9.43 -0.94 24.04
N GLY A 122 -8.13 -0.96 24.36
CA GLY A 122 -7.39 -2.19 24.62
C GLY A 122 -7.03 -2.93 23.33
N PHE A 123 -5.89 -2.52 22.75
CA PHE A 123 -5.27 -3.18 21.61
C PHE A 123 -5.09 -4.70 21.82
N VAL A 124 -5.42 -5.50 20.80
CA VAL A 124 -5.24 -6.97 20.80
C VAL A 124 -4.20 -7.42 19.78
N ASP A 125 -4.42 -7.11 18.50
CA ASP A 125 -3.52 -7.48 17.39
C ASP A 125 -3.74 -6.51 16.22
N ALA A 126 -2.78 -6.42 15.31
CA ALA A 126 -2.93 -5.62 14.09
C ALA A 126 -2.07 -6.13 12.93
N VAL A 127 -2.51 -5.79 11.73
CA VAL A 127 -1.87 -6.16 10.48
C VAL A 127 -1.79 -4.94 9.59
N ASP A 128 -0.58 -4.57 9.16
CA ASP A 128 -0.39 -3.61 8.08
C ASP A 128 -0.50 -4.34 6.75
N VAL A 129 -1.26 -3.78 5.82
CA VAL A 129 -1.44 -4.29 4.46
C VAL A 129 -1.08 -3.18 3.47
N TRP A 130 -0.10 -3.43 2.60
CA TRP A 130 0.43 -2.40 1.69
C TRP A 130 0.84 -2.96 0.32
N SER A 131 1.43 -2.08 -0.50
CA SER A 131 1.78 -2.31 -1.90
C SER A 131 0.54 -2.43 -2.78
N TYR A 132 0.27 -3.59 -3.39
CA TYR A 132 -0.86 -3.74 -4.30
C TYR A 132 -2.12 -4.13 -3.54
N VAL A 133 -2.94 -3.14 -3.18
CA VAL A 133 -4.24 -3.33 -2.50
C VAL A 133 -5.37 -3.00 -3.46
N ASN A 134 -6.17 -4.02 -3.79
CA ASN A 134 -7.42 -3.87 -4.51
C ASN A 134 -8.60 -3.85 -3.54
N GLY A 135 -9.74 -3.30 -3.98
CA GLY A 135 -10.99 -3.34 -3.23
C GLY A 135 -11.35 -4.75 -2.75
N GLY A 136 -11.75 -4.89 -1.49
CA GLY A 136 -12.29 -6.14 -0.95
C GLY A 136 -11.26 -7.11 -0.37
N ILE A 137 -10.08 -6.64 0.03
CA ILE A 137 -9.18 -7.44 0.87
C ILE A 137 -9.82 -7.57 2.24
N GLU A 138 -9.88 -8.80 2.76
CA GLU A 138 -10.43 -9.07 4.08
C GLU A 138 -9.30 -9.41 5.04
N VAL A 139 -9.25 -8.72 6.17
CA VAL A 139 -8.30 -9.01 7.25
C VAL A 139 -9.08 -9.62 8.42
N CYS A 140 -8.67 -10.81 8.82
CA CYS A 140 -9.36 -11.65 9.79
C CYS A 140 -8.48 -11.95 11.00
N PHE A 141 -9.06 -11.88 12.19
CA PHE A 141 -8.44 -12.24 13.45
C PHE A 141 -9.24 -13.34 14.14
N ARG A 142 -8.55 -14.30 14.74
CA ARG A 142 -9.20 -15.41 15.48
C ARG A 142 -9.94 -14.92 16.73
N SER A 143 -9.49 -13.83 17.32
CA SER A 143 -10.10 -13.23 18.51
C SER A 143 -11.31 -12.37 18.14
N GLN A 144 -12.31 -12.37 19.00
CA GLN A 144 -13.49 -11.50 18.86
C GLN A 144 -13.17 -10.08 19.31
N GLY A 145 -13.72 -9.07 18.62
CA GLY A 145 -13.41 -7.68 18.91
C GLY A 145 -14.04 -6.68 17.95
N TRP A 146 -13.71 -5.42 18.19
CA TRP A 146 -13.97 -4.33 17.25
C TRP A 146 -12.81 -4.22 16.28
N LEU A 147 -13.10 -3.80 15.05
CA LEU A 147 -12.08 -3.54 14.05
C LEU A 147 -12.00 -2.05 13.76
N ALA A 148 -10.77 -1.55 13.73
CA ALA A 148 -10.45 -0.21 13.26
C ALA A 148 -9.46 -0.30 12.10
N PHE A 149 -9.50 0.70 11.22
CA PHE A 149 -8.60 0.85 10.09
C PHE A 149 -7.84 2.17 10.21
N LEU A 150 -6.52 2.09 10.22
CA LEU A 150 -5.60 3.21 10.13
C LEU A 150 -5.20 3.37 8.67
N ASP A 151 -5.89 4.27 7.97
CA ASP A 151 -5.74 4.49 6.55
C ASP A 151 -4.38 5.14 6.21
N ALA A 152 -3.58 4.49 5.35
CA ALA A 152 -2.26 4.99 4.96
C ALA A 152 -2.32 6.21 4.04
N GLY A 153 -3.48 6.56 3.49
CA GLY A 153 -3.70 7.76 2.67
C GLY A 153 -3.77 9.06 3.48
N TYR A 154 -3.87 8.98 4.80
CA TYR A 154 -3.99 10.14 5.69
C TYR A 154 -2.79 10.26 6.63
N VAL A 155 -2.38 11.51 6.91
CA VAL A 155 -1.31 11.83 7.85
C VAL A 155 -1.79 12.95 8.80
N PRO A 156 -1.92 12.70 10.11
CA PRO A 156 -1.78 11.38 10.77
C PRO A 156 -2.86 10.40 10.30
N ARG A 157 -2.57 9.09 10.41
CA ARG A 157 -3.55 8.04 10.04
C ARG A 157 -4.73 8.12 11.01
N MET A 158 -5.89 8.53 10.52
CA MET A 158 -7.12 8.56 11.31
C MET A 158 -7.66 7.14 11.47
N ALA A 159 -8.13 6.80 12.67
CA ALA A 159 -8.83 5.54 12.91
C ALA A 159 -10.25 5.63 12.36
N MET A 160 -10.59 4.71 11.47
CA MET A 160 -11.95 4.51 10.98
C MET A 160 -12.49 3.20 11.52
N GLU A 161 -13.73 3.18 11.99
CA GLU A 161 -14.37 1.94 12.38
C GLU A 161 -14.68 1.08 11.14
N LEU A 162 -14.33 -0.20 11.20
CA LEU A 162 -14.73 -1.18 10.19
C LEU A 162 -15.91 -1.98 10.71
N THR A 163 -16.91 -2.22 9.86
CA THR A 163 -18.00 -3.14 10.17
C THR A 163 -17.46 -4.56 10.25
N PRO A 164 -17.42 -5.19 11.44
CA PRO A 164 -16.91 -6.54 11.56
C PRO A 164 -17.93 -7.55 11.03
N PHE A 165 -17.45 -8.62 10.40
CA PHE A 165 -18.25 -9.78 10.03
C PHE A 165 -17.54 -11.07 10.45
N ASN A 166 -18.30 -12.16 10.59
CA ASN A 166 -17.73 -13.45 10.95
C ASN A 166 -17.42 -14.27 9.69
N ARG A 167 -16.21 -14.82 9.62
CA ARG A 167 -15.81 -15.80 8.60
C ARG A 167 -15.05 -16.92 9.28
N ASP A 168 -15.56 -18.14 9.16
CA ASP A 168 -14.92 -19.34 9.72
C ASP A 168 -14.55 -19.20 11.22
N GLY A 169 -15.40 -18.50 12.00
CA GLY A 169 -15.17 -18.25 13.42
C GLY A 169 -14.20 -17.10 13.75
N MET A 170 -13.67 -16.42 12.73
CA MET A 170 -12.81 -15.23 12.87
C MET A 170 -13.61 -13.94 12.72
N THR A 171 -13.15 -12.87 13.39
CA THR A 171 -13.64 -11.51 13.21
C THR A 171 -12.87 -10.85 12.07
N CYS A 172 -13.59 -10.47 11.01
CA CYS A 172 -13.03 -9.98 9.77
C CYS A 172 -13.56 -8.59 9.44
N GLY A 173 -12.73 -7.81 8.75
CA GLY A 173 -13.09 -6.51 8.19
C GLY A 173 -12.55 -6.38 6.77
N ALA A 174 -13.29 -5.71 5.90
CA ALA A 174 -12.89 -5.48 4.52
C ALA A 174 -12.24 -4.10 4.38
N ILE A 175 -11.13 -4.04 3.65
CA ILE A 175 -10.44 -2.82 3.26
C ILE A 175 -10.36 -2.73 1.74
N ASP A 176 -10.28 -1.50 1.24
CA ASP A 176 -10.17 -1.21 -0.18
C ASP A 176 -8.91 -0.43 -0.56
N ARG A 177 -8.05 -0.16 0.42
CA ARG A 177 -6.80 0.60 0.28
C ARG A 177 -5.79 0.19 1.35
N ALA A 178 -4.54 0.60 1.14
CA ALA A 178 -3.44 0.29 2.05
C ALA A 178 -3.64 0.95 3.42
N GLY A 179 -3.24 0.24 4.47
CA GLY A 179 -3.34 0.71 5.84
C GLY A 179 -3.23 -0.41 6.85
N THR A 180 -3.45 -0.08 8.12
CA THR A 180 -3.36 -1.04 9.23
C THR A 180 -4.74 -1.38 9.74
N VAL A 181 -5.10 -2.66 9.74
CA VAL A 181 -6.31 -3.14 10.42
C VAL A 181 -5.94 -3.53 11.84
N VAL A 182 -6.67 -2.99 12.80
CA VAL A 182 -6.42 -3.15 14.24
C VAL A 182 -7.62 -3.87 14.86
N LEU A 183 -7.36 -4.95 15.57
CA LEU A 183 -8.31 -5.61 16.46
C LEU A 183 -8.20 -4.99 17.85
N LEU A 184 -9.33 -4.50 18.34
CA LEU A 184 -9.51 -3.98 19.67
C LEU A 184 -10.36 -4.95 20.49
N ARG A 185 -10.11 -5.00 21.79
CA ARG A 185 -10.89 -5.84 22.70
C ARG A 185 -12.35 -5.39 22.66
N GLN A 186 -13.27 -6.34 22.50
CA GLN A 186 -14.67 -6.05 22.74
C GLN A 186 -14.80 -5.68 24.22
N ALA A 187 -15.31 -4.48 24.52
CA ALA A 187 -15.68 -4.15 25.88
C ALA A 187 -16.64 -5.23 26.38
N SER A 188 -16.17 -6.08 27.28
CA SER A 188 -16.99 -7.13 27.87
C SER A 188 -18.17 -6.44 28.53
N ALA A 189 -19.37 -6.64 27.98
CA ALA A 189 -20.62 -6.24 28.60
C ALA A 189 -20.84 -7.09 29.86
N SER A 190 -20.04 -6.85 30.91
CA SER A 190 -20.13 -7.43 32.26
C SER A 190 -19.06 -6.89 33.24
N ALA A 191 -18.15 -5.99 32.83
CA ALA A 191 -17.39 -5.25 33.83
C ALA A 191 -18.31 -4.17 34.45
N PRO A 192 -18.57 -4.16 35.78
CA PRO A 192 -19.16 -2.98 36.40
C PRO A 192 -18.29 -1.76 36.03
N PRO A 193 -18.89 -0.57 35.87
CA PRO A 193 -18.13 0.64 35.56
C PRO A 193 -16.95 0.73 36.55
N PRO A 194 -15.75 1.12 36.09
CA PRO A 194 -14.62 1.28 37.00
C PRO A 194 -15.09 2.17 38.14
N VAL A 195 -15.10 1.59 39.34
CA VAL A 195 -15.55 2.25 40.55
C VAL A 195 -14.49 3.31 40.82
N ASP A 196 -14.83 4.55 40.46
CA ASP A 196 -14.25 5.81 40.92
C ASP A 196 -12.86 5.64 41.58
N GLU A 197 -11.85 5.30 40.79
CA GLU A 197 -10.49 5.59 41.18
C GLU A 197 -10.37 7.10 41.08
N THR A 198 -10.46 7.73 42.25
CA THR A 198 -10.04 9.11 42.50
C THR A 198 -8.88 9.43 41.55
N PRO A 199 -9.01 10.41 40.64
CA PRO A 199 -8.00 10.66 39.65
C PRO A 199 -6.67 10.84 40.36
N ALA A 200 -5.70 9.98 40.05
CA ALA A 200 -4.32 10.25 40.41
C ALA A 200 -4.04 11.66 39.92
N THR A 201 -3.80 12.56 40.87
CA THR A 201 -3.57 13.97 40.60
C THR A 201 -2.30 14.03 39.76
N LEU A 202 -2.47 14.11 38.43
CA LEU A 202 -1.42 14.55 37.53
C LEU A 202 -0.90 15.86 38.10
N PRO A 203 0.42 16.12 38.09
CA PRO A 203 0.95 17.37 38.59
C PRO A 203 0.20 18.52 37.91
N THR A 204 -0.65 19.18 38.69
CA THR A 204 -1.49 20.26 38.20
C THR A 204 -0.55 21.33 37.69
N PHE A 205 -0.58 21.53 36.38
CA PHE A 205 0.16 22.59 35.71
C PHE A 205 -0.39 23.90 36.24
N ASP A 206 0.36 24.59 37.09
CA ASP A 206 0.01 25.95 37.51
C ASP A 206 -0.10 26.80 36.25
N ALA A 207 -1.34 27.07 35.86
CA ALA A 207 -1.73 27.64 34.59
C ALA A 207 -1.21 29.08 34.48
N VAL A 208 0.03 29.22 34.03
CA VAL A 208 0.45 30.40 33.28
C VAL A 208 -0.34 30.33 31.97
N PRO A 209 -1.17 31.33 31.64
CA PRO A 209 -1.89 31.34 30.37
C PRO A 209 -0.87 31.15 29.24
N PRO A 210 -1.20 30.37 28.19
CA PRO A 210 -0.28 30.18 27.08
C PRO A 210 0.16 31.55 26.61
N ALA A 211 1.48 31.74 26.49
CA ALA A 211 1.95 32.86 25.70
C ALA A 211 1.20 32.82 24.37
N ASP A 212 0.89 33.96 23.75
CA ASP A 212 0.19 33.98 22.45
C ASP A 212 1.00 33.27 21.33
N CYS A 213 2.14 32.68 21.67
CA CYS A 213 2.96 31.81 20.86
C CYS A 213 2.27 30.45 20.60
N MET A 214 1.85 30.26 19.35
CA MET A 214 1.57 28.94 18.79
C MET A 214 2.63 28.63 17.74
N ILE A 215 3.11 27.40 17.75
CA ILE A 215 4.04 26.89 16.75
C ILE A 215 3.42 25.71 16.01
N LYS A 216 3.87 25.51 14.77
CA LYS A 216 3.59 24.32 13.98
C LYS A 216 4.87 23.53 13.84
N LEU A 217 4.85 22.26 14.20
CA LEU A 217 6.02 21.41 14.09
C LEU A 217 6.33 21.09 12.63
N GLN A 218 7.62 21.09 12.30
CA GLN A 218 8.13 20.72 10.97
C GLN A 218 8.67 19.28 10.96
N GLU A 219 8.74 18.63 12.11
CA GLU A 219 9.10 17.23 12.31
C GLU A 219 8.30 16.61 13.46
N THR A 220 8.33 15.29 13.56
CA THR A 220 7.84 14.56 14.72
C THR A 220 8.86 14.66 15.86
N LEU A 221 8.44 15.13 17.04
CA LEU A 221 9.33 15.36 18.18
C LEU A 221 8.97 14.51 19.38
N PHE A 222 9.97 14.12 20.17
CA PHE A 222 9.73 13.51 21.47
C PHE A 222 9.32 14.57 22.50
N LEU A 223 8.20 14.33 23.18
CA LEU A 223 7.81 15.06 24.38
C LEU A 223 8.61 14.50 25.56
N ARG A 224 9.26 15.36 26.33
CA ARG A 224 10.10 14.98 27.47
C ARG A 224 9.61 15.56 28.79
N ASP A 225 9.89 14.87 29.89
CA ASP A 225 9.55 15.32 31.25
C ASP A 225 10.36 16.54 31.71
N ALA A 226 11.58 16.67 31.19
CA ALA A 226 12.49 17.80 31.40
C ALA A 226 13.30 18.08 30.12
N PRO A 227 13.94 19.25 30.01
CA PRO A 227 14.95 19.53 28.98
C PRO A 227 16.01 18.41 28.90
N GLY A 228 15.99 17.62 27.83
CA GLY A 228 16.89 16.47 27.63
C GLY A 228 16.58 15.24 28.50
N GLY A 229 15.47 15.26 29.25
CA GLY A 229 15.04 14.20 30.18
C GLY A 229 14.45 12.96 29.50
N ALA A 230 13.66 12.18 30.22
CA ALA A 230 13.03 10.98 29.70
C ALA A 230 11.97 11.32 28.64
N ILE A 231 11.81 10.45 27.64
CA ILE A 231 10.75 10.55 26.64
C ILE A 231 9.45 10.08 27.31
N ILE A 232 8.46 10.97 27.37
CA ILE A 232 7.15 10.71 27.98
C ILE A 232 6.02 10.70 26.95
N GLY A 233 6.31 11.10 25.72
CA GLY A 233 5.35 11.10 24.62
C GLY A 233 6.00 11.52 23.33
N LEU A 234 5.17 11.74 22.31
CA LEU A 234 5.60 12.14 20.99
C LEU A 234 4.56 13.11 20.42
N VAL A 235 5.04 14.21 19.85
CA VAL A 235 4.23 15.28 19.27
C VAL A 235 4.37 15.22 17.75
N TRP A 236 3.24 15.15 17.04
CA TRP A 236 3.23 14.83 15.62
C TRP A 236 3.78 15.95 14.74
N LEU A 237 4.37 15.56 13.61
CA LEU A 237 4.65 16.47 12.50
C LEU A 237 3.40 17.29 12.17
N TYR A 238 3.57 18.60 11.95
CA TYR A 238 2.51 19.56 11.66
C TYR A 238 1.46 19.79 12.75
N SER A 239 1.61 19.19 13.94
CA SER A 239 0.82 19.58 15.09
C SER A 239 1.05 21.05 15.42
N GLU A 240 -0.06 21.72 15.73
CA GLU A 240 -0.05 23.09 16.23
C GLU A 240 -0.10 23.02 17.75
N VAL A 241 0.94 23.52 18.41
CA VAL A 241 1.07 23.41 19.86
C VAL A 241 1.33 24.76 20.52
N PRO A 242 0.73 25.02 21.69
CA PRO A 242 0.99 26.23 22.45
C PRO A 242 2.35 26.14 23.12
N VAL A 243 3.10 27.24 23.11
CA VAL A 243 4.31 27.36 23.92
C VAL A 243 3.99 28.14 25.17
N TYR A 244 4.14 27.50 26.32
CA TYR A 244 3.94 28.12 27.63
C TYR A 244 5.20 28.79 28.15
N GLU A 245 6.36 28.18 27.87
CA GLU A 245 7.65 28.64 28.39
C GLU A 245 8.77 28.28 27.42
N VAL A 246 9.80 29.12 27.42
CA VAL A 246 11.04 28.89 26.68
C VAL A 246 12.16 28.66 27.69
N SER A 247 12.81 27.50 27.61
CA SER A 247 13.94 27.15 28.48
C SER A 247 15.11 26.67 27.63
N GLY A 248 16.01 27.60 27.31
CA GLY A 248 17.14 27.34 26.42
C GLY A 248 16.68 26.86 25.03
N ASP A 249 17.08 25.64 24.67
CA ASP A 249 16.75 24.97 23.41
C ASP A 249 15.40 24.20 23.45
N TRP A 250 14.60 24.42 24.49
CA TRP A 250 13.35 23.69 24.73
C TRP A 250 12.16 24.63 24.81
N PHE A 251 11.05 24.19 24.21
CA PHE A 251 9.73 24.73 24.46
C PHE A 251 9.00 23.86 25.44
N ARG A 252 8.44 24.48 26.49
CA ARG A 252 7.45 23.85 27.33
C ARG A 252 6.10 23.97 26.64
N THR A 253 5.45 22.84 26.43
CA THR A 253 4.19 22.70 25.68
C THR A 253 3.26 21.76 26.42
N GLU A 254 2.02 21.71 25.97
CA GLU A 254 1.05 20.68 26.31
C GLU A 254 0.56 20.08 25.00
N PHE A 255 0.48 18.77 24.96
CA PHE A 255 -0.01 18.03 23.81
C PHE A 255 -0.89 16.89 24.32
N GLU A 256 -2.13 16.83 23.83
CA GLU A 256 -3.13 15.82 24.22
C GLU A 256 -3.35 15.71 25.74
N GLY A 257 -3.32 16.84 26.46
CA GLY A 257 -3.49 16.88 27.93
C GLY A 257 -2.23 16.53 28.73
N GLN A 258 -1.11 16.30 28.05
CA GLN A 258 0.17 16.00 28.68
C GLN A 258 1.16 17.16 28.51
N ALA A 259 1.59 17.73 29.63
CA ALA A 259 2.60 18.77 29.65
C ALA A 259 4.02 18.19 29.58
N GLY A 260 4.90 18.85 28.82
CA GLY A 260 6.30 18.45 28.70
C GLY A 260 7.13 19.42 27.88
N TYR A 261 8.31 18.96 27.46
CA TYR A 261 9.29 19.74 26.73
C TYR A 261 9.56 19.14 25.35
N ILE A 262 9.59 19.99 24.33
CA ILE A 262 9.98 19.65 22.96
C ILE A 262 11.14 20.53 22.50
N SER A 263 11.89 20.06 21.51
CA SER A 263 13.01 20.82 20.94
C SER A 263 12.54 22.06 20.16
N ARG A 264 13.27 23.17 20.28
CA ARG A 264 13.02 24.41 19.54
C ARG A 264 13.44 24.36 18.07
N PHE A 265 14.19 23.36 17.62
CA PHE A 265 14.81 23.42 16.29
C PHE A 265 13.87 23.11 15.12
N TYR A 266 12.69 22.52 15.38
CA TYR A 266 11.86 21.93 14.33
C TYR A 266 10.45 22.53 14.29
N HIS A 267 10.35 23.84 14.12
CA HIS A 267 9.06 24.52 14.11
C HIS A 267 9.00 25.72 13.16
N SER A 268 7.79 26.11 12.81
CA SER A 268 7.45 27.43 12.29
C SER A 268 6.51 28.14 13.26
N VAL A 269 6.72 29.43 13.53
CA VAL A 269 5.82 30.22 14.36
C VAL A 269 4.53 30.51 13.57
N LEU A 270 3.37 30.19 14.14
CA LEU A 270 2.06 30.48 13.55
C LEU A 270 1.51 31.83 14.00
N ARG A 271 1.63 32.13 15.30
CA ARG A 271 1.22 33.39 15.90
C ARG A 271 1.99 33.62 17.20
N GLY A 272 2.01 34.89 17.64
CA GLY A 272 2.71 35.33 18.84
C GLY A 272 4.23 35.45 18.69
N GLY A 273 4.87 35.92 19.76
CA GLY A 273 6.32 36.01 19.87
C GLY A 273 6.87 34.85 20.70
N CYS A 274 7.45 33.85 20.03
CA CYS A 274 8.07 32.67 20.65
C CYS A 274 9.54 32.93 21.02
N ALA A 275 9.79 33.98 21.81
CA ALA A 275 11.14 34.43 22.19
C ALA A 275 11.66 33.70 23.42
#